data_AF-A0A7S3XK45-F1
#
_entry.id   AF-A0A7S3XK45-F1
#
_cell.length_a   1.000
_cell.length_b   1.000
_cell.length_c   1.000
_cell.angle_alpha   90.00
_cell.angle_beta   90.00
_cell.angle_gamma   90.00
#
_symmetry.space_group_name_H-M   'P 1'
#
loop_
_entity.id
_entity.type
_entity.pdbx_description
1 polymer ?
#
loop_
_entity_poly.entity_id
_entity_poly.type
_entity_poly.pdbx_seq_one_letter_code
_entity_poly.pdbx_strand_id
1 'polypeptide(L)'
;MAELSLAFHHSTSRIHFVAISILIIFCHFAFLYGQIHNMWRLFYSVHADVVLISDSAEADFFFGLLNITSPYSLSINSEETVEVFTYTSAINKLWKSKGLPDPLISKISAVLLMLFSGIWPHLKLLLLHVCWVMPARAAPRKRALQILRALGKWSFSDVFVVIFLLGVLHLDLPLSPPAVLAGLAAQLPVAVDSIANMDPAAAQTLICTQVLPFHCDVLPDSRRCQDCASALSFVLKRPDWIKELAVGALNGMEAQGDAKAALRVAGLPGIYWFCGAVVLSLLLSLAVEHVHNRLNTISYLTASYTTSSADARGMGAPLEGRNDSGVPRLPAAAGKGPGSPVRQGARTRARVRVHLALHTLSAAALALSWCAVLVRTMERNVGGALPAALEAVVGATFDRKFSVWMLAREAGAAGGWDRLLGATFALFCLGAPL
;
A
#
# COMPACT_ATOMS: atom_id res chain seq x y z
N MET A 1 42.80 19.92 9.34
CA MET A 1 42.82 18.97 8.21
C MET A 1 41.41 18.87 7.65
N ALA A 2 41.20 19.17 6.37
CA ALA A 2 39.92 18.92 5.72
C ALA A 2 39.73 17.40 5.63
N GLU A 3 38.64 16.87 6.22
CA GLU A 3 38.36 15.44 6.09
C GLU A 3 37.96 15.14 4.66
N LEU A 4 38.63 14.15 4.05
CA LEU A 4 38.29 13.63 2.74
C LEU A 4 36.82 13.14 2.75
N SER A 5 36.13 13.38 1.64
CA SER A 5 34.79 12.85 1.39
C SER A 5 34.77 11.31 1.44
N LEU A 6 33.62 10.72 1.79
CA LEU A 6 33.43 9.26 1.85
C LEU A 6 33.83 8.59 0.53
N ALA A 7 33.44 9.21 -0.57
CA ALA A 7 33.74 8.81 -1.93
C ALA A 7 35.26 8.79 -2.25
N PHE A 8 36.00 9.74 -1.69
CA PHE A 8 37.42 9.96 -2.01
C PHE A 8 38.38 9.44 -0.93
N HIS A 9 37.86 8.73 0.07
CA HIS A 9 38.71 8.12 1.09
C HIS A 9 39.57 7.02 0.44
N HIS A 10 40.87 7.01 0.74
CA HIS A 10 41.83 6.07 0.14
C HIS A 10 41.45 4.58 0.34
N SER A 11 40.71 4.27 1.41
CA SER A 11 40.21 2.91 1.71
C SER A 11 38.93 2.53 0.96
N THR A 12 38.27 3.49 0.29
CA THR A 12 37.09 3.26 -0.55
C THR A 12 37.55 2.93 -1.97
N SER A 13 37.22 1.74 -2.47
CA SER A 13 37.55 1.37 -3.85
C SER A 13 36.81 2.26 -4.86
N ARG A 14 37.49 2.67 -5.94
CA ARG A 14 36.91 3.48 -7.03
C ARG A 14 35.64 2.85 -7.62
N ILE A 15 35.53 1.52 -7.60
CA ILE A 15 34.35 0.79 -8.07
C ILE A 15 33.14 1.12 -7.19
N HIS A 16 33.30 1.15 -5.87
CA HIS A 16 32.20 1.47 -4.95
C HIS A 16 31.75 2.93 -5.10
N PHE A 17 32.71 3.83 -5.33
CA PHE A 17 32.42 5.24 -5.64
C PHE A 17 31.47 5.38 -6.83
N VAL A 18 31.86 4.81 -7.98
CA VAL A 18 31.08 4.92 -9.21
C VAL A 18 29.76 4.16 -9.08
N ALA A 19 29.78 2.94 -8.53
CA ALA A 19 28.60 2.11 -8.39
C ALA A 19 27.51 2.75 -7.52
N ILE A 20 27.85 3.29 -6.35
CA ILE A 20 26.87 3.91 -5.45
C ILE A 20 26.24 5.14 -6.12
N SER A 21 27.03 6.00 -6.76
CA SER A 21 26.50 7.18 -7.46
C SER A 21 25.60 6.80 -8.64
N ILE A 22 25.98 5.81 -9.47
CA ILE A 22 25.13 5.30 -10.57
C ILE A 22 23.83 4.74 -10.02
N LEU A 23 23.87 3.95 -8.95
CA LEU A 23 22.68 3.36 -8.34
C LEU A 23 21.76 4.42 -7.73
N ILE A 24 22.29 5.49 -7.12
CA ILE A 24 21.48 6.61 -6.63
C ILE A 24 20.76 7.31 -7.79
N ILE A 25 21.47 7.58 -8.89
CA ILE A 25 20.89 8.20 -10.09
C ILE A 25 19.82 7.30 -10.70
N PHE A 26 20.12 6.01 -10.87
CA PHE A 26 19.15 5.02 -11.35
C PHE A 26 17.91 4.97 -10.46
N CYS A 27 18.09 5.02 -9.13
CA CYS A 27 17.00 5.04 -8.18
C CYS A 27 16.09 6.28 -8.35
N HIS A 28 16.66 7.46 -8.62
CA HIS A 28 15.87 8.65 -8.98
C HIS A 28 15.05 8.44 -10.26
N PHE A 29 15.65 7.87 -11.30
CA PHE A 29 14.94 7.57 -12.54
C PHE A 29 13.82 6.56 -12.32
N ALA A 30 14.06 5.52 -11.52
CA ALA A 30 13.05 4.51 -11.20
C ALA A 30 11.87 5.12 -10.41
N PHE A 31 12.12 6.01 -9.44
CA PHE A 31 11.06 6.76 -8.77
C PHE A 31 10.25 7.61 -9.73
N LEU A 32 10.94 8.40 -10.58
CA LEU A 32 10.28 9.28 -11.54
C LEU A 32 9.45 8.49 -12.56
N TYR A 33 10.01 7.38 -13.07
CA TYR A 33 9.32 6.48 -13.98
C TYR A 33 8.06 5.91 -13.33
N GLY A 34 8.17 5.44 -12.08
CA GLY A 34 7.05 4.90 -11.33
C GLY A 34 5.94 5.92 -11.05
N GLN A 35 6.30 7.19 -10.84
CA GLN A 35 5.34 8.28 -10.63
C GLN A 35 4.65 8.73 -11.92
N ILE A 36 5.34 8.70 -13.06
CA ILE A 36 4.78 9.16 -14.36
C ILE A 36 3.88 8.09 -14.99
N HIS A 37 4.22 6.82 -14.86
CA HIS A 37 3.47 5.73 -15.50
C HIS A 37 2.23 5.33 -14.71
N ASN A 38 1.35 4.59 -15.39
CA ASN A 38 0.17 4.00 -14.77
C ASN A 38 0.61 3.08 -13.63
N MET A 39 0.11 3.38 -12.43
CA MET A 39 0.46 2.65 -11.21
C MET A 39 -0.57 1.60 -10.88
N TRP A 40 -1.85 1.92 -11.10
CA TRP A 40 -2.95 1.07 -10.68
C TRP A 40 -4.04 1.03 -11.75
N ARG A 41 -4.69 -0.12 -11.83
CA ARG A 41 -5.92 -0.33 -12.59
C ARG A 41 -7.01 -0.71 -11.60
N LEU A 42 -8.06 0.09 -11.50
CA LEU A 42 -9.31 -0.31 -10.87
C LEU A 42 -10.15 -1.02 -11.92
N PHE A 43 -10.48 -2.26 -11.64
CA PHE A 43 -11.29 -3.08 -12.51
C PHE A 43 -12.39 -3.74 -11.69
N TYR A 44 -13.51 -3.96 -12.36
CA TYR A 44 -14.65 -4.66 -11.83
C TYR A 44 -14.75 -6.00 -12.54
N SER A 45 -14.84 -7.08 -11.77
CA SER A 45 -15.01 -8.43 -12.29
C SER A 45 -16.30 -9.03 -11.77
N VAL A 46 -17.13 -9.53 -12.67
CA VAL A 46 -18.32 -10.33 -12.35
C VAL A 46 -18.09 -11.75 -12.84
N HIS A 47 -18.23 -12.68 -11.91
CA HIS A 47 -18.30 -14.10 -12.18
C HIS A 47 -19.62 -14.60 -11.62
N ALA A 48 -20.61 -14.82 -12.48
CA ALA A 48 -21.91 -15.36 -12.08
C ALA A 48 -22.20 -16.61 -12.90
N ASP A 49 -22.45 -17.71 -12.21
CA ASP A 49 -22.95 -18.95 -12.80
C ASP A 49 -24.24 -19.31 -12.08
N VAL A 50 -25.36 -18.93 -12.68
CA VAL A 50 -26.70 -19.01 -12.08
C VAL A 50 -27.59 -19.86 -12.95
N VAL A 51 -28.23 -20.85 -12.36
CA VAL A 51 -29.29 -21.65 -12.99
C VAL A 51 -30.63 -21.19 -12.44
N LEU A 52 -31.50 -20.73 -13.34
CA LEU A 52 -32.87 -20.35 -13.02
C LEU A 52 -33.80 -21.51 -13.35
N ILE A 53 -34.58 -21.94 -12.36
CA ILE A 53 -35.58 -22.99 -12.46
C ILE A 53 -36.95 -22.33 -12.23
N SER A 54 -37.92 -22.67 -13.06
CA SER A 54 -39.31 -22.24 -12.88
C SER A 54 -40.06 -23.26 -12.03
N ASP A 55 -40.61 -22.79 -10.90
CA ASP A 55 -41.39 -23.59 -9.96
C ASP A 55 -42.90 -23.23 -9.99
N SER A 56 -43.28 -22.17 -10.70
CA SER A 56 -44.66 -21.70 -10.81
C SER A 56 -45.13 -21.55 -12.26
N ALA A 57 -46.44 -21.63 -12.47
CA ALA A 57 -47.06 -21.44 -13.78
C ALA A 57 -46.82 -20.02 -14.33
N GLU A 58 -46.73 -19.02 -13.47
CA GLU A 58 -46.38 -17.63 -13.82
C GLU A 58 -44.93 -17.54 -14.29
N ALA A 59 -44.00 -18.23 -13.62
CA ALA A 59 -42.60 -18.31 -14.03
C ALA A 59 -42.44 -19.04 -15.37
N ASP A 60 -43.14 -20.18 -15.56
CA ASP A 60 -43.19 -20.90 -16.84
C ASP A 60 -43.76 -20.03 -17.97
N PHE A 61 -44.86 -19.31 -17.70
CA PHE A 61 -45.45 -18.38 -18.67
C PHE A 61 -44.47 -17.25 -19.02
N PHE A 62 -43.78 -16.70 -18.02
CA PHE A 62 -42.78 -15.65 -18.23
C PHE A 62 -41.57 -16.16 -19.04
N PHE A 63 -41.10 -17.37 -18.75
CA PHE A 63 -40.05 -18.04 -19.53
C PHE A 63 -40.51 -18.27 -20.97
N GLY A 64 -41.76 -18.71 -21.17
CA GLY A 64 -42.39 -18.84 -22.48
C GLY A 64 -42.49 -17.50 -23.23
N LEU A 65 -42.82 -16.41 -22.53
CA LEU A 65 -42.88 -15.06 -23.10
C LEU A 65 -41.50 -14.60 -23.59
N LEU A 66 -40.45 -14.93 -22.84
CA LEU A 66 -39.06 -14.62 -23.20
C LEU A 66 -38.43 -15.65 -24.16
N ASN A 67 -39.16 -16.72 -24.50
CA ASN A 67 -38.67 -17.86 -25.28
C ASN A 67 -37.40 -18.50 -24.67
N ILE A 68 -37.40 -18.65 -23.35
CA ILE A 68 -36.35 -19.27 -22.55
C ILE A 68 -36.85 -20.64 -22.06
N THR A 69 -36.01 -21.67 -22.12
CA THR A 69 -36.32 -23.00 -21.60
C THR A 69 -35.84 -23.16 -20.17
N SER A 70 -36.69 -23.67 -19.28
CA SER A 70 -36.31 -24.06 -17.91
C SER A 70 -35.72 -25.48 -17.91
N PRO A 71 -34.56 -25.73 -17.25
CA PRO A 71 -33.73 -24.77 -16.52
C PRO A 71 -32.89 -23.88 -17.47
N TYR A 72 -32.70 -22.61 -17.09
CA TYR A 72 -31.87 -21.67 -17.84
C TYR A 72 -30.56 -21.37 -17.11
N SER A 73 -29.43 -21.68 -17.74
CA SER A 73 -28.09 -21.38 -17.21
C SER A 73 -27.58 -20.04 -17.74
N LEU A 74 -27.29 -19.12 -16.83
CA LEU A 74 -26.69 -17.83 -17.09
C LEU A 74 -25.26 -17.82 -16.55
N SER A 75 -24.28 -17.84 -17.46
CA SER A 75 -22.87 -17.66 -17.13
C SER A 75 -22.37 -16.29 -17.61
N ILE A 76 -22.09 -15.38 -16.67
CA ILE A 76 -21.55 -14.05 -16.94
C ILE A 76 -20.13 -13.99 -16.40
N ASN A 77 -19.18 -13.82 -17.33
CA ASN A 77 -17.78 -13.59 -17.05
C ASN A 77 -17.38 -12.27 -17.70
N SER A 78 -17.39 -11.19 -16.93
CA SER A 78 -16.97 -9.87 -17.43
C SER A 78 -15.91 -9.29 -16.51
N GLU A 79 -14.83 -8.79 -17.11
CA GLU A 79 -13.82 -7.99 -16.44
C GLU A 79 -13.71 -6.65 -17.20
N GLU A 80 -14.16 -5.58 -16.56
CA GLU A 80 -14.09 -4.24 -17.14
C GLU A 80 -13.14 -3.36 -16.36
N THR A 81 -12.25 -2.68 -17.09
CA THR A 81 -11.38 -1.67 -16.49
C THR A 81 -12.18 -0.40 -16.30
N VAL A 82 -12.51 -0.10 -15.04
CA VAL A 82 -13.22 1.12 -14.66
C VAL A 82 -12.31 2.32 -14.87
N GLU A 83 -11.09 2.24 -14.37
CA GLU A 83 -10.18 3.36 -14.41
C GLU A 83 -8.71 2.96 -14.24
N VAL A 84 -7.83 3.70 -14.90
CA VAL A 84 -6.38 3.59 -14.73
C VAL A 84 -5.87 4.85 -14.05
N PHE A 85 -5.10 4.66 -12.97
CA PHE A 85 -4.58 5.74 -12.15
C PHE A 85 -3.07 5.89 -12.32
N THR A 86 -2.65 7.10 -12.67
CA THR A 86 -1.28 7.57 -12.43
C THR A 86 -1.20 8.20 -11.04
N TYR A 87 0.02 8.36 -10.53
CA TYR A 87 0.28 9.07 -9.28
C TYR A 87 -0.38 10.46 -9.24
N THR A 88 -0.18 11.25 -10.30
CA THR A 88 -0.74 12.60 -10.42
C THR A 88 -2.26 12.59 -10.54
N SER A 89 -2.84 11.61 -11.24
CA SER A 89 -4.30 11.46 -11.34
C SER A 89 -4.92 11.23 -9.96
N ALA A 90 -4.31 10.38 -9.13
CA ALA A 90 -4.77 10.12 -7.78
C ALA A 90 -4.70 11.36 -6.88
N ILE A 91 -3.60 12.13 -6.93
CA ILE A 91 -3.50 13.41 -6.21
C ILE A 91 -4.60 14.37 -6.66
N ASN A 92 -4.79 14.53 -7.98
CA ASN A 92 -5.77 15.46 -8.53
C ASN A 92 -7.21 15.05 -8.14
N LYS A 93 -7.51 13.75 -8.06
CA LYS A 93 -8.80 13.24 -7.58
C LYS A 93 -9.01 13.49 -6.10
N LEU A 94 -8.02 13.20 -5.25
CA LEU A 94 -8.08 13.51 -3.82
C LEU A 94 -8.25 15.02 -3.58
N TRP A 95 -7.61 15.85 -4.40
CA TRP A 95 -7.72 17.31 -4.32
C TRP A 95 -9.08 17.84 -4.76
N LYS A 96 -9.67 17.26 -5.81
CA LYS A 96 -10.95 17.68 -6.41
C LYS A 96 -12.16 16.92 -5.86
N SER A 97 -12.00 16.05 -4.87
CA SER A 97 -13.09 15.24 -4.33
C SER A 97 -14.22 16.13 -3.79
N LYS A 98 -15.32 16.24 -4.55
CA LYS A 98 -16.56 16.87 -4.09
C LYS A 98 -17.46 15.75 -3.56
N GLY A 99 -17.98 15.90 -2.35
CA GLY A 99 -18.92 14.93 -1.75
C GLY A 99 -18.33 13.97 -0.72
N LEU A 100 -17.05 14.07 -0.38
CA LEU A 100 -16.54 13.44 0.86
C LEU A 100 -17.03 14.26 2.07
N PRO A 101 -17.40 13.60 3.19
CA PRO A 101 -17.95 14.27 4.38
C PRO A 101 -17.04 15.37 4.91
N ASP A 102 -15.71 15.19 4.77
CA ASP A 102 -14.70 16.19 5.14
C ASP A 102 -13.73 16.48 3.98
N PRO A 103 -13.95 17.55 3.18
CA PRO A 103 -13.06 17.92 2.09
C PRO A 103 -11.67 18.37 2.58
N LEU A 104 -11.51 18.66 3.86
CA LEU A 104 -10.22 18.99 4.47
C LEU A 104 -9.30 17.77 4.52
N ILE A 105 -9.84 16.61 4.92
CA ILE A 105 -9.06 15.38 5.08
C ILE A 105 -8.50 14.95 3.73
N SER A 106 -9.32 14.95 2.67
CA SER A 106 -8.85 14.55 1.33
C SER A 106 -7.75 15.47 0.77
N LYS A 107 -7.86 16.78 1.00
CA LYS A 107 -6.83 17.75 0.61
C LYS A 107 -5.54 17.57 1.41
N ILE A 108 -5.64 17.35 2.72
CA ILE A 108 -4.48 17.03 3.57
C ILE A 108 -3.81 15.75 3.08
N SER A 109 -4.58 14.69 2.82
CA SER A 109 -4.07 13.43 2.26
C SER A 109 -3.37 13.64 0.91
N ALA A 110 -3.93 14.46 0.01
CA ALA A 110 -3.30 14.80 -1.26
C ALA A 110 -1.94 15.50 -1.08
N VAL A 111 -1.85 16.45 -0.15
CA VAL A 111 -0.59 17.17 0.17
C VAL A 111 0.43 16.22 0.80
N LEU A 112 0.00 15.40 1.78
CA LEU A 112 0.87 14.41 2.42
C LEU A 112 1.41 13.40 1.40
N LEU A 113 0.56 12.91 0.51
CA LEU A 113 0.94 11.99 -0.55
C LEU A 113 1.92 12.65 -1.52
N MET A 114 1.67 13.91 -1.93
CA MET A 114 2.62 14.68 -2.77
C MET A 114 3.98 14.88 -2.09
N LEU A 115 3.99 15.26 -0.82
CA LEU A 115 5.22 15.54 -0.09
C LEU A 115 6.01 14.26 0.20
N PHE A 116 5.37 13.24 0.78
CA PHE A 116 6.05 12.03 1.27
C PHE A 116 6.34 10.97 0.19
N SER A 117 5.50 10.89 -0.85
CA SER A 117 5.69 9.94 -1.97
C SER A 117 6.35 10.59 -3.18
N GLY A 118 6.06 11.86 -3.41
CA GLY A 118 6.47 12.60 -4.59
C GLY A 118 7.84 13.23 -4.38
N ILE A 119 7.90 14.24 -3.53
CA ILE A 119 9.10 15.09 -3.38
C ILE A 119 10.15 14.41 -2.51
N TRP A 120 9.73 13.78 -1.42
CA TRP A 120 10.63 13.29 -0.39
C TRP A 120 11.59 12.19 -0.81
N PRO A 121 11.19 11.16 -1.57
CA PRO A 121 12.14 10.12 -2.00
C PRO A 121 13.30 10.71 -2.81
N HIS A 122 13.01 11.72 -3.64
CA HIS A 122 14.03 12.46 -4.38
C HIS A 122 14.91 13.29 -3.45
N LEU A 123 14.31 14.06 -2.53
CA LEU A 123 15.11 14.86 -1.58
C LEU A 123 16.02 13.96 -0.73
N LYS A 124 15.53 12.81 -0.28
CA LYS A 124 16.31 11.81 0.48
C LYS A 124 17.50 11.31 -0.33
N LEU A 125 17.28 10.88 -1.58
CA LEU A 125 18.34 10.38 -2.45
C LEU A 125 19.38 11.48 -2.78
N LEU A 126 18.91 12.71 -3.00
CA LEU A 126 19.79 13.87 -3.22
C LEU A 126 20.66 14.13 -1.99
N LEU A 127 20.07 14.17 -0.80
CA LEU A 127 20.81 14.37 0.46
C LEU A 127 21.78 13.23 0.73
N LEU A 128 21.40 11.98 0.40
CA LEU A 128 22.29 10.82 0.51
C LEU A 128 23.48 10.97 -0.46
N HIS A 129 23.23 11.42 -1.70
CA HIS A 129 24.28 11.67 -2.69
C HIS A 129 25.22 12.79 -2.25
N VAL A 130 24.67 13.88 -1.69
CA VAL A 130 25.45 14.98 -1.12
C VAL A 130 26.32 14.47 0.04
N CYS A 131 25.77 13.66 0.95
CA CYS A 131 26.55 13.06 2.05
C CYS A 131 27.65 12.11 1.54
N TRP A 132 27.41 11.45 0.41
CA TRP A 132 28.37 10.55 -0.24
C TRP A 132 29.54 11.30 -0.88
N VAL A 133 29.27 12.37 -1.61
CA VAL A 133 30.26 13.07 -2.44
C VAL A 133 30.92 14.24 -1.71
N MET A 134 30.21 14.97 -0.85
CA MET A 134 30.77 16.17 -0.22
C MET A 134 31.70 15.86 0.97
N PRO A 135 32.87 16.52 1.07
CA PRO A 135 33.74 16.42 2.23
C PRO A 135 33.10 17.15 3.41
N ALA A 136 32.60 16.39 4.37
CA ALA A 136 31.99 16.89 5.59
C ALA A 136 32.71 16.30 6.81
N ARG A 137 32.84 17.11 7.87
CA ARG A 137 33.37 16.66 9.16
C ARG A 137 32.55 15.46 9.67
N ALA A 138 33.20 14.50 10.34
CA ALA A 138 32.52 13.30 10.84
C ALA A 138 31.25 13.57 11.67
N ALA A 139 31.26 14.58 12.55
CA ALA A 139 30.13 14.90 13.43
C ALA A 139 28.85 15.37 12.68
N PRO A 140 28.87 16.43 11.85
CA PRO A 140 27.68 16.86 11.11
C PRO A 140 27.22 15.80 10.09
N ARG A 141 28.14 15.06 9.47
CA ARG A 141 27.79 13.95 8.57
C ARG A 141 27.03 12.85 9.30
N LYS A 142 27.51 12.44 10.49
CA LYS A 142 26.81 11.46 11.33
C LYS A 142 25.42 11.96 11.71
N ARG A 143 25.29 13.23 12.09
CA ARG A 143 23.98 13.82 12.40
C ARG A 143 23.07 13.87 11.18
N ALA A 144 23.58 14.23 10.00
CA ALA A 144 22.81 14.26 8.76
C ALA A 144 22.34 12.85 8.36
N LEU A 145 23.21 11.83 8.45
CA LEU A 145 22.84 10.44 8.20
C LEU A 145 21.82 9.91 9.22
N GLN A 146 21.94 10.29 10.50
CA GLN A 146 20.95 9.97 11.53
C GLN A 146 19.60 10.63 11.26
N ILE A 147 19.61 11.89 10.84
CA ILE A 147 18.40 12.62 10.43
C ILE A 147 17.79 11.93 9.20
N LEU A 148 18.58 11.66 8.15
CA LEU A 148 18.13 10.92 6.96
C LEU A 148 17.54 9.56 7.29
N ARG A 149 18.12 8.85 8.26
CA ARG A 149 17.64 7.56 8.73
C ARG A 149 16.29 7.71 9.44
N ALA A 150 16.16 8.67 10.36
CA ALA A 150 14.90 8.95 11.04
C ALA A 150 13.81 9.35 10.04
N LEU A 151 14.13 10.27 9.13
CA LEU A 151 13.30 10.75 8.03
C LEU A 151 12.91 9.67 7.02
N GLY A 152 13.80 8.71 6.76
CA GLY A 152 13.53 7.52 5.96
C GLY A 152 12.58 6.54 6.63
N LYS A 153 12.40 6.59 7.96
CA LYS A 153 11.32 5.85 8.64
C LYS A 153 9.97 6.49 8.36
N TRP A 154 9.88 7.83 8.29
CA TRP A 154 8.63 8.53 7.96
C TRP A 154 8.18 8.35 6.51
N SER A 155 9.11 8.10 5.56
CA SER A 155 8.72 7.73 4.19
C SER A 155 7.94 6.42 4.11
N PHE A 156 7.93 5.60 5.18
CA PHE A 156 7.05 4.43 5.26
C PHE A 156 5.55 4.81 5.28
N SER A 157 5.22 6.00 5.78
CA SER A 157 3.84 6.47 5.83
C SER A 157 3.17 6.47 4.47
N ASP A 158 3.93 6.70 3.40
CA ASP A 158 3.41 6.67 2.04
C ASP A 158 2.95 5.27 1.60
N VAL A 159 3.82 4.27 1.78
CA VAL A 159 3.48 2.86 1.51
C VAL A 159 2.26 2.43 2.31
N PHE A 160 2.16 2.89 3.57
CA PHE A 160 0.99 2.64 4.42
C PHE A 160 -0.30 3.24 3.83
N VAL A 161 -0.27 4.50 3.38
CA VAL A 161 -1.43 5.17 2.76
C VAL A 161 -1.86 4.48 1.47
N VAL A 162 -0.91 4.10 0.60
CA VAL A 162 -1.22 3.36 -0.64
C VAL A 162 -1.94 2.04 -0.33
N ILE A 163 -1.53 1.34 0.72
CA ILE A 163 -2.12 0.04 1.06
C ILE A 163 -3.45 0.17 1.76
N PHE A 164 -3.62 1.21 2.56
CA PHE A 164 -4.93 1.56 3.07
C PHE A 164 -5.90 1.83 1.91
N LEU A 165 -5.45 2.56 0.87
CA LEU A 165 -6.24 2.78 -0.34
C LEU A 165 -6.58 1.47 -1.06
N LEU A 166 -5.60 0.56 -1.22
CA LEU A 166 -5.85 -0.77 -1.79
C LEU A 166 -6.85 -1.58 -0.97
N GLY A 167 -6.75 -1.56 0.36
CA GLY A 167 -7.67 -2.25 1.26
C GLY A 167 -9.09 -1.69 1.21
N VAL A 168 -9.23 -0.37 1.11
CA VAL A 168 -10.54 0.29 0.95
C VAL A 168 -11.17 -0.06 -0.39
N LEU A 169 -10.38 -0.10 -1.46
CA LEU A 169 -10.87 -0.33 -2.83
C LEU A 169 -11.07 -1.80 -3.19
N HIS A 170 -10.52 -2.75 -2.42
CA HIS A 170 -10.74 -4.19 -2.62
C HIS A 170 -12.10 -4.59 -2.03
N LEU A 171 -13.15 -4.52 -2.83
CA LEU A 171 -14.52 -4.88 -2.44
C LEU A 171 -14.87 -6.21 -3.11
N ASP A 172 -14.93 -7.29 -2.34
CA ASP A 172 -15.58 -8.52 -2.77
C ASP A 172 -17.04 -8.47 -2.33
N LEU A 173 -17.96 -8.55 -3.28
CA LEU A 173 -19.39 -8.64 -3.07
C LEU A 173 -19.83 -10.07 -3.40
N PRO A 174 -19.97 -10.95 -2.38
CA PRO A 174 -20.66 -12.22 -2.59
C PRO A 174 -22.11 -11.91 -2.91
N LEU A 175 -22.59 -12.34 -4.08
CA LEU A 175 -23.97 -12.17 -4.50
C LEU A 175 -24.65 -13.52 -4.33
N SER A 176 -25.63 -13.62 -3.42
CA SER A 176 -26.44 -14.83 -3.35
C SER A 176 -27.55 -14.73 -4.41
N PRO A 177 -27.62 -15.66 -5.38
CA PRO A 177 -28.63 -15.58 -6.44
C PRO A 177 -30.07 -15.44 -5.91
N PRO A 178 -30.47 -16.14 -4.83
CA PRO A 178 -31.80 -15.95 -4.25
C PRO A 178 -32.05 -14.53 -3.70
N ALA A 179 -31.05 -13.91 -3.06
CA ALA A 179 -31.23 -12.56 -2.52
C ALA A 179 -31.30 -11.53 -3.64
N VAL A 180 -30.48 -11.68 -4.69
CA VAL A 180 -30.57 -10.85 -5.90
C VAL A 180 -31.95 -10.95 -6.53
N LEU A 181 -32.49 -12.16 -6.66
CA LEU A 181 -33.82 -12.39 -7.22
C LEU A 181 -34.91 -11.74 -6.37
N ALA A 182 -34.86 -11.92 -5.04
CA ALA A 182 -35.80 -11.32 -4.11
C ALA A 182 -35.72 -9.78 -4.10
N GLY A 183 -34.51 -9.22 -4.12
CA GLY A 183 -34.29 -7.78 -4.19
C GLY A 183 -34.74 -7.19 -5.52
N LEU A 184 -34.52 -7.91 -6.63
CA LEU A 184 -35.04 -7.53 -7.94
C LEU A 184 -36.58 -7.53 -7.91
N ALA A 185 -37.21 -8.56 -7.38
CA ALA A 185 -38.67 -8.63 -7.24
C ALA A 185 -39.22 -7.47 -6.40
N ALA A 186 -38.53 -7.09 -5.33
CA ALA A 186 -38.92 -5.96 -4.48
C ALA A 186 -38.79 -4.60 -5.17
N GLN A 187 -37.75 -4.40 -5.99
CA GLN A 187 -37.51 -3.12 -6.68
C GLN A 187 -38.21 -3.02 -8.04
N LEU A 188 -38.65 -4.14 -8.61
CA LEU A 188 -39.26 -4.16 -9.93
C LEU A 188 -40.50 -3.26 -10.04
N PRO A 189 -41.43 -3.19 -9.07
CA PRO A 189 -42.56 -2.27 -9.14
C PRO A 189 -42.14 -0.81 -9.28
N VAL A 190 -41.11 -0.39 -8.53
CA VAL A 190 -40.57 0.98 -8.56
C VAL A 190 -39.93 1.28 -9.92
N ALA A 191 -39.21 0.30 -10.49
CA ALA A 191 -38.62 0.43 -11.82
C ALA A 191 -39.71 0.54 -12.90
N VAL A 192 -40.74 -0.30 -12.85
CA VAL A 192 -41.87 -0.26 -13.79
C VAL A 192 -42.62 1.08 -13.69
N ASP A 193 -42.84 1.59 -12.48
CA ASP A 193 -43.45 2.92 -12.28
C ASP A 193 -42.58 4.04 -12.85
N SER A 194 -41.27 3.97 -12.65
CA SER A 194 -40.35 4.96 -13.20
C SER A 194 -40.37 4.96 -14.74
N ILE A 195 -40.38 3.77 -15.36
CA ILE A 195 -40.43 3.60 -16.82
C ILE A 195 -41.80 4.04 -17.37
N ALA A 196 -42.90 3.71 -16.70
CA ALA A 196 -44.25 4.10 -17.12
C ALA A 196 -44.46 5.63 -17.14
N ASN A 197 -43.71 6.35 -16.30
CA ASN A 197 -43.71 7.80 -16.25
C ASN A 197 -42.69 8.46 -17.20
N MET A 198 -41.82 7.68 -17.86
CA MET A 198 -40.90 8.21 -18.88
C MET A 198 -41.64 8.42 -20.21
N ASP A 199 -41.08 9.30 -21.05
CA ASP A 199 -41.52 9.42 -22.43
C ASP A 199 -41.38 8.06 -23.15
N PRO A 200 -42.40 7.59 -23.91
CA PRO A 200 -42.37 6.27 -24.53
C PRO A 200 -41.18 6.04 -25.46
N ALA A 201 -40.71 7.07 -26.17
CA ALA A 201 -39.55 6.95 -27.06
C ALA A 201 -38.25 6.81 -26.24
N ALA A 202 -38.14 7.53 -25.12
CA ALA A 202 -37.02 7.38 -24.19
C ALA A 202 -37.01 5.99 -23.53
N ALA A 203 -38.16 5.49 -23.08
CA ALA A 203 -38.30 4.15 -22.48
C ALA A 203 -37.93 3.05 -23.49
N GLN A 204 -38.40 3.17 -24.74
CA GLN A 204 -38.05 2.24 -25.82
C GLN A 204 -36.55 2.23 -26.11
N THR A 205 -35.93 3.41 -26.19
CA THR A 205 -34.49 3.51 -26.41
C THR A 205 -33.73 2.85 -25.27
N LEU A 206 -34.08 3.15 -24.02
CA LEU A 206 -33.45 2.60 -22.83
C LEU A 206 -33.54 1.07 -22.81
N ILE A 207 -34.74 0.50 -22.94
CA ILE A 207 -34.95 -0.94 -22.78
C ILE A 207 -34.42 -1.72 -23.99
N CYS A 208 -34.79 -1.32 -25.21
CA CYS A 208 -34.43 -2.11 -26.39
C CYS A 208 -32.94 -2.00 -26.74
N THR A 209 -32.30 -0.85 -26.52
CA THR A 209 -30.87 -0.68 -26.89
C THR A 209 -29.91 -0.90 -25.73
N GLN A 210 -30.24 -0.47 -24.50
CA GLN A 210 -29.31 -0.60 -23.37
C GLN A 210 -29.51 -1.89 -22.56
N VAL A 211 -30.76 -2.35 -22.40
CA VAL A 211 -31.04 -3.53 -21.55
C VAL A 211 -31.00 -4.83 -22.35
N LEU A 212 -31.54 -4.85 -23.58
CA LEU A 212 -31.62 -6.05 -24.43
C LEU A 212 -30.53 -6.13 -25.52
N PRO A 213 -29.39 -5.46 -25.31
CA PRO A 213 -28.42 -4.98 -26.31
C PRO A 213 -28.78 -5.08 -27.81
N PHE A 214 -29.99 -4.70 -28.25
CA PHE A 214 -30.30 -4.72 -29.68
C PHE A 214 -29.72 -3.49 -30.39
N HIS A 215 -28.98 -3.69 -31.47
CA HIS A 215 -28.42 -2.61 -32.27
C HIS A 215 -29.41 -2.20 -33.38
N CYS A 216 -30.37 -1.33 -33.05
CA CYS A 216 -31.45 -0.96 -33.97
C CYS A 216 -30.99 -0.27 -35.27
N ASP A 217 -29.75 0.23 -35.31
CA ASP A 217 -29.17 0.95 -36.46
C ASP A 217 -28.57 0.00 -37.52
N VAL A 218 -28.46 -1.30 -37.23
CA VAL A 218 -27.81 -2.27 -38.11
C VAL A 218 -28.81 -3.35 -38.53
N LEU A 219 -29.08 -3.50 -39.83
CA LEU A 219 -29.78 -4.68 -40.38
C LEU A 219 -28.89 -5.89 -40.11
N PRO A 220 -29.34 -6.92 -39.36
CA PRO A 220 -30.71 -7.46 -39.28
C PRO A 220 -31.51 -7.17 -37.98
N ASP A 221 -30.98 -6.42 -37.03
CA ASP A 221 -31.62 -6.21 -35.71
C ASP A 221 -32.85 -5.29 -35.76
N SER A 222 -33.11 -4.62 -36.88
CA SER A 222 -34.27 -3.73 -37.03
C SER A 222 -35.60 -4.43 -36.74
N ARG A 223 -35.73 -5.72 -37.09
CA ARG A 223 -36.95 -6.50 -36.83
C ARG A 223 -37.11 -6.80 -35.34
N ARG A 224 -36.03 -7.21 -34.66
CA ARG A 224 -36.02 -7.43 -33.20
C ARG A 224 -36.32 -6.15 -32.44
N CYS A 225 -35.84 -5.00 -32.92
CA CYS A 225 -36.18 -3.71 -32.35
C CYS A 225 -37.65 -3.34 -32.53
N GLN A 226 -38.27 -3.62 -33.69
CA GLN A 226 -39.71 -3.41 -33.89
C GLN A 226 -40.55 -4.34 -33.01
N ASP A 227 -40.13 -5.60 -32.83
CA ASP A 227 -40.77 -6.56 -31.95
C ASP A 227 -40.66 -6.11 -30.49
N CYS A 228 -39.47 -5.67 -30.05
CA CYS A 228 -39.24 -5.09 -28.74
C CYS A 228 -40.10 -3.83 -28.50
N ALA A 229 -40.16 -2.92 -29.47
CA ALA A 229 -40.98 -1.72 -29.39
C ALA A 229 -42.48 -2.04 -29.25
N SER A 230 -42.95 -3.01 -30.04
CA SER A 230 -44.35 -3.45 -30.02
C SER A 230 -44.69 -4.09 -28.68
N ALA A 231 -43.84 -5.00 -28.19
CA ALA A 231 -43.98 -5.62 -26.88
C ALA A 231 -43.95 -4.59 -25.76
N LEU A 232 -43.01 -3.63 -25.80
CA LEU A 232 -42.91 -2.59 -24.80
C LEU A 232 -44.13 -1.67 -24.82
N SER A 233 -44.64 -1.30 -25.99
CA SER A 233 -45.85 -0.48 -26.09
C SER A 233 -47.09 -1.18 -25.52
N PHE A 234 -47.16 -2.52 -25.63
CA PHE A 234 -48.20 -3.32 -25.00
C PHE A 234 -48.04 -3.34 -23.49
N VAL A 235 -46.78 -3.47 -23.02
CA VAL A 235 -46.42 -3.47 -21.61
C VAL A 235 -46.76 -2.14 -20.92
N LEU A 236 -46.34 -1.02 -21.51
CA LEU A 236 -46.56 0.32 -20.95
C LEU A 236 -48.04 0.72 -20.88
N LYS A 237 -48.92 0.09 -21.66
CA LYS A 237 -50.38 0.31 -21.58
C LYS A 237 -51.03 -0.33 -20.35
N ARG A 238 -50.35 -1.28 -19.68
CA ARG A 238 -50.90 -2.02 -18.53
C ARG A 238 -49.83 -2.22 -17.43
N PRO A 239 -49.31 -1.15 -16.83
CA PRO A 239 -48.19 -1.24 -15.89
C PRO A 239 -48.51 -2.15 -14.70
N ASP A 240 -49.73 -2.10 -14.15
CA ASP A 240 -50.10 -2.90 -12.98
C ASP A 240 -50.10 -4.41 -13.28
N TRP A 241 -50.57 -4.81 -14.46
CA TRP A 241 -50.55 -6.21 -14.89
C TRP A 241 -49.11 -6.75 -15.02
N ILE A 242 -48.17 -5.95 -15.54
CA ILE A 242 -46.76 -6.37 -15.60
C ILE A 242 -46.11 -6.43 -14.24
N LYS A 243 -46.43 -5.50 -13.33
CA LYS A 243 -45.92 -5.58 -11.96
C LYS A 243 -46.34 -6.88 -11.30
N GLU A 244 -47.63 -7.20 -11.35
CA GLU A 244 -48.16 -8.44 -10.77
C GLU A 244 -47.56 -9.68 -11.44
N LEU A 245 -47.54 -9.72 -12.77
CA LEU A 245 -46.99 -10.85 -13.53
C LEU A 245 -45.50 -11.06 -13.21
N ALA A 246 -44.70 -10.00 -13.24
CA ALA A 246 -43.26 -10.11 -13.10
C ALA A 246 -42.85 -10.34 -11.64
N VAL A 247 -43.55 -9.77 -10.66
CA VAL A 247 -43.36 -10.13 -9.25
C VAL A 247 -43.76 -11.59 -9.01
N GLY A 248 -44.90 -12.03 -9.56
CA GLY A 248 -45.34 -13.43 -9.47
C GLY A 248 -44.34 -14.40 -10.11
N ALA A 249 -43.85 -14.08 -11.31
CA ALA A 249 -42.85 -14.87 -12.00
C ALA A 249 -41.52 -14.93 -11.24
N LEU A 250 -41.00 -13.81 -10.73
CA LEU A 250 -39.76 -13.78 -9.96
C LEU A 250 -39.89 -14.54 -8.63
N ASN A 251 -41.05 -14.48 -7.97
CA ASN A 251 -41.33 -15.28 -6.77
C ASN A 251 -41.48 -16.78 -7.06
N GLY A 252 -41.83 -17.14 -8.30
CA GLY A 252 -41.95 -18.51 -8.79
C GLY A 252 -40.67 -19.07 -9.42
N MET A 253 -39.54 -18.35 -9.33
CA MET A 253 -38.25 -18.81 -9.83
C MET A 253 -37.35 -19.24 -8.65
N GLU A 254 -36.69 -20.39 -8.79
CA GLU A 254 -35.59 -20.79 -7.92
C GLU A 254 -34.26 -20.47 -8.63
N ALA A 255 -33.40 -19.68 -7.97
CA ALA A 255 -32.07 -19.35 -8.47
C ALA A 255 -31.01 -20.15 -7.71
N GLN A 256 -30.35 -21.08 -8.40
CA GLN A 256 -29.24 -21.87 -7.87
C GLN A 256 -27.91 -21.41 -8.48
N GLY A 257 -26.80 -21.54 -7.74
CA GLY A 257 -25.46 -21.22 -8.24
C GLY A 257 -24.65 -20.30 -7.32
N ASP A 258 -23.56 -19.75 -7.87
CA ASP A 258 -22.67 -18.82 -7.17
C ASP A 258 -22.45 -17.58 -8.05
N ALA A 259 -22.51 -16.41 -7.43
CA ALA A 259 -22.25 -15.15 -8.11
C ALA A 259 -21.33 -14.29 -7.23
N LYS A 260 -20.28 -13.78 -7.86
CA LYS A 260 -19.24 -12.96 -7.22
C LYS A 260 -19.00 -11.75 -8.08
N ALA A 261 -19.27 -10.59 -7.52
CA ALA A 261 -18.80 -9.33 -8.05
C ALA A 261 -17.60 -8.88 -7.20
N ALA A 262 -16.56 -8.39 -7.84
CA ALA A 262 -15.42 -7.84 -7.14
C ALA A 262 -14.97 -6.55 -7.79
N LEU A 263 -14.78 -5.51 -7.00
CA LEU A 263 -14.03 -4.33 -7.38
C LEU A 263 -12.61 -4.49 -6.83
N ARG A 264 -11.63 -4.55 -7.72
CA ARG A 264 -10.24 -4.84 -7.36
C ARG A 264 -9.30 -3.80 -7.96
N VAL A 265 -8.20 -3.59 -7.26
CA VAL A 265 -7.09 -2.79 -7.75
C VAL A 265 -5.94 -3.72 -8.10
N ALA A 266 -5.50 -3.68 -9.36
CA ALA A 266 -4.31 -4.37 -9.81
C ALA A 266 -3.14 -3.41 -9.91
N GLY A 267 -1.95 -3.87 -9.53
CA GLY A 267 -0.70 -3.17 -9.81
C GLY A 267 -0.42 -3.13 -11.31
N LEU A 268 0.14 -2.02 -11.77
CA LEU A 268 0.67 -1.83 -13.11
C LEU A 268 2.18 -1.58 -13.05
N PRO A 269 2.91 -1.55 -14.19
CA PRO A 269 4.36 -1.39 -14.18
C PRO A 269 4.88 -0.23 -13.32
N GLY A 270 4.16 0.90 -13.27
CA GLY A 270 4.57 2.07 -12.49
C GLY A 270 4.77 1.77 -10.99
N ILE A 271 3.85 1.03 -10.34
CA ILE A 271 3.98 0.72 -8.91
C ILE A 271 5.17 -0.19 -8.63
N TYR A 272 5.50 -1.12 -9.53
CA TYR A 272 6.62 -2.04 -9.32
C TYR A 272 7.98 -1.32 -9.41
N TRP A 273 8.13 -0.40 -10.36
CA TRP A 273 9.33 0.46 -10.44
C TRP A 273 9.45 1.36 -9.22
N PHE A 274 8.34 1.93 -8.75
CA PHE A 274 8.30 2.73 -7.54
C PHE A 274 8.73 1.90 -6.31
N CYS A 275 8.14 0.73 -6.08
CA CYS A 275 8.50 -0.16 -4.97
C CYS A 275 9.95 -0.65 -5.05
N GLY A 276 10.42 -1.00 -6.24
CA GLY A 276 11.82 -1.37 -6.47
C GLY A 276 12.79 -0.24 -6.11
N ALA A 277 12.47 1.00 -6.51
CA ALA A 277 13.24 2.19 -6.15
C ALA A 277 13.25 2.41 -4.63
N VAL A 278 12.11 2.23 -3.96
CA VAL A 278 12.02 2.31 -2.50
C VAL A 278 12.98 1.31 -1.82
N VAL A 279 12.94 0.03 -2.19
CA VAL A 279 13.83 -1.01 -1.65
C VAL A 279 15.29 -0.69 -1.95
N LEU A 280 15.60 -0.32 -3.19
CA LEU A 280 16.95 0.06 -3.59
C LEU A 280 17.47 1.27 -2.78
N SER A 281 16.63 2.27 -2.52
CA SER A 281 17.00 3.45 -1.72
C SER A 281 17.38 3.10 -0.28
N LEU A 282 16.73 2.08 0.31
CA LEU A 282 17.07 1.57 1.63
C LEU A 282 18.41 0.84 1.62
N LEU A 283 18.60 -0.05 0.65
CA LEU A 283 19.86 -0.78 0.49
C LEU A 283 21.04 0.20 0.28
N LEU A 284 20.84 1.26 -0.52
CA LEU A 284 21.82 2.32 -0.71
C LEU A 284 22.12 3.07 0.59
N SER A 285 21.09 3.39 1.37
CA SER A 285 21.27 4.04 2.67
C SER A 285 22.09 3.17 3.63
N LEU A 286 21.79 1.87 3.70
CA LEU A 286 22.53 0.90 4.51
C LEU A 286 23.98 0.72 4.02
N ALA A 287 24.21 0.68 2.71
CA ALA A 287 25.54 0.59 2.13
C ALA A 287 26.39 1.82 2.48
N VAL A 288 25.84 3.03 2.35
CA VAL A 288 26.53 4.28 2.71
C VAL A 288 26.84 4.32 4.22
N GLU A 289 25.90 3.89 5.07
CA GLU A 289 26.11 3.81 6.51
C GLU A 289 27.19 2.77 6.89
N HIS A 290 27.18 1.61 6.23
CA HIS A 290 28.20 0.57 6.42
C HIS A 290 29.60 1.07 6.07
N VAL A 291 29.76 1.73 4.91
CA VAL A 291 31.03 2.34 4.51
C VAL A 291 31.45 3.40 5.53
N HIS A 292 30.54 4.28 5.96
CA HIS A 292 30.84 5.31 6.95
C HIS A 292 31.33 4.71 8.28
N ASN A 293 30.67 3.67 8.78
CA ASN A 293 31.05 2.99 10.02
C ASN A 293 32.42 2.32 9.91
N ARG A 294 32.69 1.64 8.78
CA ARG A 294 34.00 1.02 8.52
C ARG A 294 35.12 2.05 8.59
N LEU A 295 34.95 3.21 7.96
CA LEU A 295 35.97 4.26 7.97
C LEU A 295 36.19 4.84 9.37
N ASN A 296 35.13 5.06 10.14
CA ASN A 296 35.26 5.54 11.51
C ASN A 296 36.06 4.54 12.37
N THR A 297 35.80 3.22 12.23
CA THR A 297 36.55 2.18 12.94
C THR A 297 38.03 2.21 12.59
N ILE A 298 38.38 2.36 11.30
CA ILE A 298 39.77 2.47 10.86
C ILE A 298 40.43 3.71 11.48
N SER A 299 39.78 4.87 11.44
CA SER A 299 40.29 6.11 12.05
C SER A 299 40.55 5.97 13.55
N TYR A 300 39.68 5.27 14.29
CA TYR A 300 39.89 5.00 15.71
C TYR A 300 41.12 4.10 15.96
N LEU A 301 41.28 3.03 15.17
CA LEU A 301 42.43 2.13 15.29
C LEU A 301 43.74 2.84 14.96
N THR A 302 43.76 3.67 13.91
CA THR A 302 44.94 4.47 13.55
C THR A 302 45.28 5.47 14.66
N ALA A 303 44.29 6.17 15.23
CA ALA A 303 44.51 7.10 16.33
C ALA A 303 45.11 6.40 17.56
N SER A 304 44.56 5.26 17.99
CA SER A 304 45.07 4.49 19.13
C SER A 304 46.49 3.97 18.92
N TYR A 305 46.85 3.59 17.70
CA TYR A 305 48.21 3.14 17.39
C TYR A 305 49.23 4.29 17.46
N THR A 306 48.87 5.47 16.95
CA THR A 306 49.77 6.64 16.98
C THR A 306 50.06 7.12 18.40
N THR A 307 49.07 7.09 19.30
CA THR A 307 49.28 7.45 20.71
C THR A 307 50.17 6.42 21.43
N SER A 308 49.97 5.12 21.15
CA SER A 308 50.80 4.07 21.75
C SER A 308 52.25 4.11 21.26
N SER A 309 52.50 4.52 20.00
CA SER A 309 53.86 4.62 19.46
C SER A 309 54.62 5.84 19.99
N ALA A 310 53.93 6.96 20.25
CA ALA A 310 54.53 8.14 20.85
C ALA A 310 55.05 7.88 22.27
N ASP A 311 54.29 7.13 23.08
CA ASP A 311 54.69 6.77 24.45
C ASP A 311 55.90 5.81 24.47
N ALA A 312 55.99 4.88 23.51
CA ALA A 312 57.11 3.94 23.42
C ALA A 312 58.46 4.61 23.08
N ARG A 313 58.46 5.76 22.38
CA ARG A 313 59.69 6.51 22.07
C ARG A 313 60.13 7.46 23.19
N GLY A 314 59.27 7.71 24.19
CA GLY A 314 59.60 8.53 25.36
C GLY A 314 60.48 7.83 26.41
N MET A 315 60.70 6.51 26.30
CA MET A 315 61.53 5.75 27.25
C MET A 315 63.03 5.67 26.89
N GLY A 316 63.48 6.37 25.84
CA GLY A 316 64.86 6.35 25.36
C GLY A 316 65.65 7.65 25.57
N ALA A 317 65.28 8.51 26.54
CA ALA A 317 66.10 9.67 26.86
C ALA A 317 67.36 9.23 27.65
N PRO A 318 68.58 9.56 27.18
CA PRO A 318 69.79 9.30 27.94
C PRO A 318 69.74 10.08 29.26
N LEU A 319 70.00 9.39 30.36
CA LEU A 319 70.25 10.01 31.67
C LEU A 319 71.59 10.76 31.60
N GLU A 320 71.59 11.96 31.05
CA GLU A 320 72.76 12.84 31.05
C GLU A 320 72.70 13.78 32.27
N GLY A 321 73.77 13.72 33.06
CA GLY A 321 73.84 14.18 34.44
C GLY A 321 73.51 15.65 34.62
N ARG A 322 72.58 15.90 35.55
CA ARG A 322 72.35 17.23 36.13
C ARG A 322 72.48 17.13 37.64
N ASN A 323 73.71 17.37 38.12
CA ASN A 323 73.97 17.81 39.47
C ASN A 323 73.46 19.25 39.58
N ASP A 324 72.40 19.49 40.34
CA ASP A 324 72.20 20.76 41.02
C ASP A 324 71.24 20.57 42.19
N SER A 325 71.74 20.95 43.35
CA SER A 325 71.09 21.01 44.64
C SER A 325 69.99 22.08 44.65
N GLY A 326 68.77 21.63 44.42
CA GLY A 326 67.57 22.43 44.60
C GLY A 326 66.37 21.50 44.73
N VAL A 327 66.09 21.06 45.95
CA VAL A 327 65.02 20.09 46.30
C VAL A 327 63.69 20.50 45.64
N PRO A 328 63.27 19.84 44.56
CA PRO A 328 61.93 20.02 44.04
C PRO A 328 61.02 19.19 44.92
N ARG A 329 60.03 19.82 45.56
CA ARG A 329 58.93 19.09 46.21
C ARG A 329 58.25 18.22 45.15
N LEU A 330 58.55 16.92 45.21
CA LEU A 330 57.77 15.88 44.56
C LEU A 330 56.29 16.16 44.85
N PRO A 331 55.43 16.33 43.83
CA PRO A 331 53.99 16.28 44.08
C PRO A 331 53.75 14.91 44.69
N ALA A 332 53.31 14.91 45.95
CA ALA A 332 53.01 13.70 46.70
C ALA A 332 52.25 12.75 45.78
N ALA A 333 52.88 11.63 45.45
CA ALA A 333 52.26 10.55 44.71
C ALA A 333 51.04 10.17 45.51
N ALA A 334 49.88 10.71 45.11
CA ALA A 334 48.60 10.37 45.69
C ALA A 334 48.44 8.88 45.43
N GLY A 335 48.76 8.09 46.45
CA GLY A 335 48.67 6.65 46.43
C GLY A 335 47.28 6.28 45.99
N LYS A 336 47.12 5.95 44.71
CA LYS A 336 46.00 5.15 44.24
C LYS A 336 46.21 3.79 44.89
N GLY A 337 45.72 3.68 46.12
CA GLY A 337 45.69 2.42 46.85
C GLY A 337 45.11 1.33 45.95
N PRO A 338 45.56 0.09 46.10
CA PRO A 338 45.13 -1.03 45.27
C PRO A 338 43.60 -1.03 45.24
N GLY A 339 43.04 -0.64 44.09
CA GLY A 339 41.61 -0.50 43.91
C GLY A 339 41.00 -1.88 44.15
N SER A 340 40.33 -2.02 45.29
CA SER A 340 39.71 -3.27 45.74
C SER A 340 39.00 -3.99 44.57
N PRO A 341 39.41 -5.23 44.22
CA PRO A 341 38.82 -5.99 43.11
C PRO A 341 37.30 -6.21 43.25
N VAL A 342 36.77 -6.01 44.46
CA VAL A 342 35.33 -6.07 44.76
C VAL A 342 34.53 -5.00 44.02
N ARG A 343 35.11 -3.80 43.80
CA ARG A 343 34.39 -2.68 43.17
C ARG A 343 34.27 -2.80 41.64
N GLN A 344 35.16 -3.54 40.99
CA GLN A 344 35.07 -3.82 39.55
C GLN A 344 33.95 -4.84 39.25
N GLY A 345 33.83 -5.90 40.06
CA GLY A 345 32.79 -6.93 39.87
C GLY A 345 31.34 -6.38 39.93
N ALA A 346 31.09 -5.40 40.81
CA ALA A 346 29.77 -4.77 40.94
C ALA A 346 29.36 -3.97 39.69
N ARG A 347 30.31 -3.24 39.07
CA ARG A 347 30.04 -2.46 37.85
C ARG A 347 29.77 -3.36 36.64
N THR A 348 30.46 -4.49 36.52
CA THR A 348 30.25 -5.44 35.42
C THR A 348 28.88 -6.09 35.52
N ARG A 349 28.45 -6.53 36.72
CA ARG A 349 27.11 -7.09 36.93
C ARG A 349 26.00 -6.09 36.63
N ALA A 350 26.17 -4.82 37.02
CA ALA A 350 25.20 -3.76 36.71
C ALA A 350 25.07 -3.53 35.19
N ARG A 351 26.17 -3.49 34.45
CA ARG A 351 26.14 -3.37 32.97
C ARG A 351 25.45 -4.55 32.31
N VAL A 352 25.75 -5.79 32.73
CA VAL A 352 25.11 -7.00 32.19
C VAL A 352 23.61 -6.97 32.45
N ARG A 353 23.16 -6.57 33.65
CA ARG A 353 21.72 -6.43 33.95
C ARG A 353 21.02 -5.39 33.08
N VAL A 354 21.66 -4.23 32.84
CA VAL A 354 21.10 -3.19 31.96
C VAL A 354 21.02 -3.66 30.52
N HIS A 355 22.06 -4.33 29.99
CA HIS A 355 22.02 -4.90 28.64
C HIS A 355 20.94 -5.98 28.50
N LEU A 356 20.84 -6.89 29.47
CA LEU A 356 19.79 -7.91 29.47
C LEU A 356 18.39 -7.26 29.49
N ALA A 357 18.18 -6.25 30.35
CA ALA A 357 16.92 -5.51 30.42
C ALA A 357 16.59 -4.76 29.11
N LEU A 358 17.58 -4.17 28.44
CA LEU A 358 17.37 -3.52 27.14
C LEU A 358 17.01 -4.54 26.04
N HIS A 359 17.66 -5.70 26.04
CA HIS A 359 17.33 -6.77 25.08
C HIS A 359 15.95 -7.37 25.34
N THR A 360 15.57 -7.61 26.60
CA THR A 360 14.23 -8.10 26.92
C THR A 360 13.16 -7.07 26.57
N LEU A 361 13.40 -5.78 26.85
CA LEU A 361 12.47 -4.72 26.45
C LEU A 361 12.34 -4.61 24.93
N SER A 362 13.45 -4.72 24.19
CA SER A 362 13.43 -4.70 22.72
C SER A 362 12.69 -5.91 22.15
N ALA A 363 12.91 -7.12 22.70
CA ALA A 363 12.21 -8.33 22.30
C ALA A 363 10.70 -8.24 22.62
N ALA A 364 10.33 -7.70 23.77
CA ALA A 364 8.94 -7.46 24.14
C ALA A 364 8.27 -6.43 23.22
N ALA A 365 8.95 -5.32 22.89
CA ALA A 365 8.45 -4.33 21.95
C ALA A 365 8.23 -4.92 20.56
N LEU A 366 9.12 -5.82 20.11
CA LEU A 366 8.95 -6.53 18.84
C LEU A 366 7.78 -7.51 18.88
N ALA A 367 7.63 -8.28 19.96
CA ALA A 367 6.49 -9.17 20.13
C ALA A 367 5.16 -8.40 20.13
N LEU A 368 5.09 -7.27 20.83
CA LEU A 368 3.91 -6.40 20.86
C LEU A 368 3.62 -5.79 19.49
N SER A 369 4.64 -5.32 18.78
CA SER A 369 4.49 -4.78 17.42
C SER A 369 3.99 -5.86 16.45
N TRP A 370 4.52 -7.08 16.56
CA TRP A 370 4.08 -8.23 15.78
C TRP A 370 2.61 -8.59 16.09
N CYS A 371 2.24 -8.65 17.36
CA CYS A 371 0.84 -8.84 17.76
C CYS A 371 -0.06 -7.74 17.18
N ALA A 372 0.35 -6.47 17.24
CA ALA A 372 -0.43 -5.36 16.68
C ALA A 372 -0.65 -5.48 15.17
N VAL A 373 0.33 -6.00 14.42
CA VAL A 373 0.21 -6.25 12.97
C VAL A 373 -0.78 -7.38 12.66
N LEU A 374 -0.89 -8.37 13.54
CA LEU A 374 -1.79 -9.52 13.38
C LEU A 374 -3.22 -9.26 13.87
N VAL A 375 -3.39 -8.39 14.86
CA VAL A 375 -4.71 -8.02 15.39
C VAL A 375 -5.52 -7.29 14.32
N ARG A 376 -6.82 -7.61 14.26
CA ARG A 376 -7.77 -6.94 13.35
C ARG A 376 -8.16 -5.60 13.95
N THR A 377 -7.37 -4.57 13.66
CA THR A 377 -7.55 -3.20 14.20
C THR A 377 -8.35 -2.29 13.28
N MET A 378 -8.54 -2.67 12.01
CA MET A 378 -9.24 -1.86 11.02
C MET A 378 -10.58 -2.49 10.69
N GLU A 379 -11.62 -1.69 10.69
CA GLU A 379 -12.96 -2.07 10.26
C GLU A 379 -13.37 -1.14 9.13
N ARG A 380 -13.70 -1.72 7.97
CA ARG A 380 -14.25 -0.96 6.87
C ARG A 380 -15.75 -0.91 7.06
N ASN A 381 -16.28 0.27 7.36
CA ASN A 381 -17.71 0.55 7.36
C ASN A 381 -18.03 1.37 6.10
N VAL A 382 -18.92 0.85 5.25
CA VAL A 382 -19.30 1.51 3.99
C VAL A 382 -20.72 2.03 4.14
N GLY A 383 -20.85 3.31 4.50
CA GLY A 383 -22.14 4.00 4.55
C GLY A 383 -22.50 4.67 3.22
N GLY A 384 -23.79 5.00 3.05
CA GLY A 384 -24.30 5.76 1.91
C GLY A 384 -25.50 5.10 1.23
N ALA A 385 -26.19 5.86 0.39
CA ALA A 385 -27.40 5.37 -0.29
C ALA A 385 -27.14 4.18 -1.21
N LEU A 386 -26.00 4.17 -1.93
CA LEU A 386 -25.66 3.08 -2.84
C LEU A 386 -25.28 1.78 -2.10
N PRO A 387 -24.36 1.77 -1.10
CA PRO A 387 -24.11 0.58 -0.27
C PRO A 387 -25.37 0.08 0.42
N ALA A 388 -26.19 0.96 0.98
CA ALA A 388 -27.46 0.57 1.62
C ALA A 388 -28.45 -0.04 0.60
N ALA A 389 -28.50 0.49 -0.63
CA ALA A 389 -29.29 -0.10 -1.70
C ALA A 389 -28.74 -1.46 -2.14
N LEU A 390 -27.41 -1.62 -2.26
CA LEU A 390 -26.79 -2.90 -2.59
C LEU A 390 -26.96 -3.95 -1.49
N GLU A 391 -26.90 -3.54 -0.23
CA GLU A 391 -27.20 -4.41 0.91
C GLU A 391 -28.68 -4.82 0.89
N ALA A 392 -29.59 -3.88 0.65
CA ALA A 392 -31.03 -4.16 0.58
C ALA A 392 -31.43 -5.03 -0.62
N VAL A 393 -30.78 -4.86 -1.77
CA VAL A 393 -31.13 -5.55 -3.02
C VAL A 393 -30.36 -6.86 -3.18
N VAL A 394 -29.12 -6.93 -2.74
CA VAL A 394 -28.22 -8.06 -3.02
C VAL A 394 -27.77 -8.79 -1.76
N GLY A 395 -28.09 -8.28 -0.56
CA GLY A 395 -27.60 -8.82 0.70
C GLY A 395 -26.08 -8.66 0.88
N ALA A 396 -25.46 -7.78 0.09
CA ALA A 396 -24.02 -7.57 0.11
C ALA A 396 -23.63 -6.83 1.40
N THR A 397 -22.86 -7.50 2.26
CA THR A 397 -22.27 -6.88 3.45
C THR A 397 -20.89 -6.34 3.12
N PHE A 398 -20.65 -5.07 3.40
CA PHE A 398 -19.37 -4.41 3.12
C PHE A 398 -18.40 -4.43 4.30
N ASP A 399 -18.90 -4.82 5.47
CA ASP A 399 -18.18 -4.85 6.72
C ASP A 399 -17.15 -5.98 6.74
N ARG A 400 -15.88 -5.59 6.67
CA ARG A 400 -14.75 -6.51 6.78
C ARG A 400 -13.74 -5.96 7.75
N LYS A 401 -13.32 -6.82 8.68
CA LYS A 401 -12.25 -6.52 9.65
C LYS A 401 -10.92 -6.93 9.06
N PHE A 402 -10.02 -5.96 8.94
CA PHE A 402 -8.67 -6.14 8.40
C PHE A 402 -7.64 -6.07 9.52
N SER A 403 -6.66 -6.97 9.45
CA SER A 403 -5.36 -6.76 10.11
C SER A 403 -4.38 -6.18 9.09
N VAL A 404 -3.30 -5.56 9.59
CA VAL A 404 -2.22 -5.06 8.72
C VAL A 404 -1.64 -6.21 7.89
N TRP A 405 -1.46 -7.39 8.49
CA TRP A 405 -1.03 -8.59 7.76
C TRP A 405 -2.02 -9.03 6.66
N MET A 406 -3.32 -8.94 6.90
CA MET A 406 -4.32 -9.29 5.88
C MET A 406 -4.22 -8.34 4.69
N LEU A 407 -4.04 -7.04 4.92
CA LEU A 407 -3.79 -6.07 3.83
C LEU A 407 -2.54 -6.40 3.01
N ALA A 408 -1.47 -6.87 3.67
CA ALA A 408 -0.26 -7.35 2.98
C ALA A 408 -0.58 -8.45 1.97
N ARG A 409 -1.36 -9.42 2.45
CA ARG A 409 -1.73 -10.61 1.71
C ARG A 409 -2.67 -10.26 0.57
N GLU A 410 -3.67 -9.40 0.81
CA GLU A 410 -4.59 -8.94 -0.22
C GLU A 410 -3.89 -8.11 -1.30
N ALA A 411 -2.92 -7.27 -0.92
CA ALA A 411 -2.09 -6.53 -1.88
C ALA A 411 -1.27 -7.45 -2.80
N GLY A 412 -0.99 -8.70 -2.38
CA GLY A 412 -0.33 -9.71 -3.20
C GLY A 412 -1.26 -10.78 -3.80
N ALA A 413 -2.57 -10.71 -3.54
CA ALA A 413 -3.51 -11.77 -3.89
C ALA A 413 -3.75 -11.89 -5.40
N ALA A 414 -3.60 -10.79 -6.14
CA ALA A 414 -3.66 -10.78 -7.60
C ALA A 414 -2.51 -11.57 -8.27
N GLY A 415 -1.47 -11.95 -7.51
CA GLY A 415 -0.39 -12.81 -8.00
C GLY A 415 0.67 -12.05 -8.82
N GLY A 416 1.53 -12.80 -9.53
CA GLY A 416 2.59 -12.21 -10.36
C GLY A 416 3.49 -11.22 -9.62
N TRP A 417 3.63 -10.01 -10.17
CA TRP A 417 4.42 -8.92 -9.60
C TRP A 417 3.78 -8.26 -8.37
N ASP A 418 2.49 -8.47 -8.11
CA ASP A 418 1.84 -7.97 -6.88
C ASP A 418 2.36 -8.68 -5.63
N ARG A 419 2.97 -9.87 -5.78
CA ARG A 419 3.72 -10.50 -4.68
C ARG A 419 4.92 -9.66 -4.24
N LEU A 420 5.56 -8.93 -5.16
CA LEU A 420 6.64 -8.00 -4.81
C LEU A 420 6.09 -6.85 -3.98
N LEU A 421 4.92 -6.32 -4.32
CA LEU A 421 4.24 -5.28 -3.55
C LEU A 421 3.92 -5.77 -2.13
N GLY A 422 3.28 -6.93 -2.01
CA GLY A 422 2.98 -7.57 -0.72
C GLY A 422 4.22 -7.87 0.11
N ALA A 423 5.30 -8.36 -0.52
CA ALA A 423 6.57 -8.63 0.16
C ALA A 423 7.27 -7.35 0.63
N THR A 424 7.27 -6.31 -0.21
CA THR A 424 7.83 -5.00 0.13
C THR A 424 7.09 -4.42 1.33
N PHE A 425 5.76 -4.54 1.35
CA PHE A 425 4.96 -4.13 2.50
C PHE A 425 5.21 -4.97 3.75
N ALA A 426 5.28 -6.31 3.64
CA ALA A 426 5.60 -7.15 4.78
C ALA A 426 6.97 -6.77 5.37
N LEU A 427 7.98 -6.58 4.51
CA LEU A 427 9.29 -6.08 4.91
C LEU A 427 9.18 -4.75 5.67
N PHE A 428 8.29 -3.86 5.22
CA PHE A 428 8.12 -2.56 5.86
C PHE A 428 7.35 -2.60 7.17
N CYS A 429 6.19 -3.26 7.24
CA CYS A 429 5.41 -3.37 8.46
C CYS A 429 6.18 -4.10 9.56
N LEU A 430 6.97 -5.10 9.18
CA LEU A 430 7.75 -5.91 10.12
C LEU A 430 9.12 -5.30 10.42
N GLY A 431 9.71 -4.61 9.45
CA GLY A 431 11.05 -4.03 9.52
C GLY A 431 11.12 -2.59 10.01
N ALA A 432 10.08 -1.77 9.85
CA ALA A 432 10.09 -0.37 10.28
C ALA A 432 10.20 -0.18 11.81
N PRO A 433 9.59 -1.05 12.65
CA PRO A 433 9.77 -0.99 14.10
C PRO A 433 11.20 -1.33 14.58
N LEU A 434 11.99 -2.03 13.76
CA LEU A 434 13.40 -2.38 14.00
C LEU A 434 14.35 -1.20 13.67
#